data_AF-A0A5C7JZK8-F1
#
_entry.id   AF-A0A5C7JZK8-F1
#
_cell.length_a   1.000
_cell.length_b   1.000
_cell.length_c   1.000
_cell.angle_alpha   90.00
_cell.angle_beta   90.00
_cell.angle_gamma   90.00
#
_symmetry.space_group_name_H-M   'P 1'
#
loop_
_entity.id
_entity.type
_entity.pdbx_description
1 polymer ?
#
loop_
_entity_poly.entity_id
_entity_poly.type
_entity_poly.pdbx_seq_one_letter_code
_entity_poly.pdbx_strand_id
1 'polypeptide(L)'
;MADYKNMMIISSAFRGVKSFSLAPVTQDCPYVEALFDPSSGILAVITKVKKTQLHMVPRLDENGQPMRLKVPNNETGKTVKEQRIQIETFSEFYITEKQEIKDFINIFAMNAEGFDIDQFFVDVKETKVSPIIMP
;
A
#
# COMPACT_ATOMS: atom_id res chain seq x y z
N MET A 1 24.94 18.58 7.94
CA MET A 1 23.67 18.15 7.31
C MET A 1 23.37 16.77 7.84
N ALA A 2 22.17 16.54 8.38
CA ALA A 2 21.79 15.20 8.81
C ALA A 2 21.65 14.31 7.56
N ASP A 3 22.33 13.18 7.55
CA ASP A 3 22.27 12.21 6.47
C ASP A 3 20.99 11.39 6.68
N TYR A 4 19.92 11.69 5.92
CA TYR A 4 18.60 11.06 6.06
C TYR A 4 18.51 9.70 5.34
N LYS A 5 19.64 9.16 4.87
CA LYS A 5 19.76 7.87 4.19
C LYS A 5 19.56 6.68 5.14
N ASN A 6 18.32 6.50 5.59
CA ASN A 6 17.91 5.50 6.58
C ASN A 6 17.01 4.38 6.00
N MET A 7 16.91 4.29 4.68
CA MET A 7 16.24 3.20 3.97
C MET A 7 17.18 2.55 2.95
N MET A 8 16.83 1.35 2.50
CA MET A 8 17.48 0.63 1.41
C MET A 8 16.43 0.18 0.40
N ILE A 9 16.70 0.39 -0.88
CA ILE A 9 15.84 -0.07 -1.98
C ILE A 9 16.19 -1.53 -2.28
N ILE A 10 15.16 -2.35 -2.42
CA ILE A 10 15.26 -3.76 -2.80
C ILE A 10 14.30 -4.05 -3.95
N SER A 11 14.75 -4.88 -4.89
CA SER A 11 13.85 -5.43 -5.91
C SER A 11 12.83 -6.34 -5.24
N SER A 12 11.55 -6.13 -5.54
CA SER A 12 10.44 -6.87 -4.97
C SER A 12 9.41 -7.23 -6.05
N ALA A 13 8.29 -7.82 -5.65
CA ALA A 13 7.16 -8.05 -6.52
C ALA A 13 5.90 -7.43 -5.91
N PHE A 14 5.16 -6.68 -6.71
CA PHE A 14 3.86 -6.13 -6.33
C PHE A 14 2.78 -6.81 -7.16
N ARG A 15 1.88 -7.55 -6.49
CA ARG A 15 0.79 -8.32 -7.14
C ARG A 15 1.27 -9.21 -8.30
N GLY A 16 2.45 -9.81 -8.16
CA GLY A 16 3.05 -10.70 -9.16
C GLY A 16 3.81 -10.00 -10.30
N VAL A 17 3.86 -8.66 -10.29
CA VAL A 17 4.64 -7.85 -11.25
C VAL A 17 5.95 -7.40 -10.59
N LYS A 18 7.04 -7.38 -11.35
CA LYS A 18 8.35 -6.92 -10.88
C LYS A 18 8.23 -5.46 -10.39
N SER A 19 8.70 -5.18 -9.19
CA SER A 19 8.66 -3.85 -8.58
C SER A 19 9.87 -3.62 -7.66
N PHE A 20 9.82 -2.57 -6.84
CA PHE A 20 10.76 -2.32 -5.77
C PHE A 20 10.05 -1.91 -4.47
N SER A 21 10.72 -2.16 -3.35
CA SER A 21 10.33 -1.72 -2.02
C SER A 21 11.48 -0.98 -1.35
N LEU A 22 11.17 -0.07 -0.44
CA LEU A 22 12.15 0.53 0.46
C LEU A 22 11.93 0.00 1.86
N ALA A 23 12.98 -0.59 2.43
CA ALA A 23 13.00 -1.07 3.81
C ALA A 23 13.85 -0.15 4.69
N PRO A 24 13.41 0.18 5.92
CA PRO A 24 14.21 0.95 6.86
C PRO A 24 15.43 0.13 7.29
N VAL A 25 16.61 0.76 7.29
CA VAL A 25 17.87 0.13 7.75
C VAL A 25 18.32 0.63 9.11
N THR A 26 17.75 1.75 9.57
CA THR A 26 18.02 2.31 10.89
C THR A 26 16.73 2.51 11.68
N GLN A 27 16.84 2.55 13.01
CA GLN A 27 15.67 2.63 13.89
C GLN A 27 14.98 4.01 13.86
N ASP A 28 15.71 5.06 13.53
CA ASP A 28 15.25 6.44 13.44
C ASP A 28 14.48 6.76 12.15
N CYS A 29 14.45 5.83 11.18
CA CYS A 29 13.64 6.00 9.97
C CYS A 29 12.16 6.26 10.33
N PRO A 30 11.51 7.33 9.83
CA PRO A 30 10.12 7.62 10.17
C PRO A 30 9.11 6.71 9.45
N TYR A 31 9.57 5.90 8.50
CA TYR A 31 8.76 5.01 7.67
C TYR A 31 8.96 3.54 8.07
N VAL A 32 7.89 2.76 7.91
CA VAL A 32 7.89 1.30 8.10
C VAL A 32 8.31 0.62 6.81
N GLU A 33 7.78 1.08 5.67
CA GLU A 33 8.05 0.54 4.34
C GLU A 33 7.58 1.55 3.28
N ALA A 34 8.17 1.51 2.09
CA ALA A 34 7.53 2.08 0.90
C ALA A 34 7.45 1.02 -0.22
N LEU A 35 6.34 0.99 -0.93
CA LEU A 35 6.02 -0.02 -1.95
C LEU A 35 5.66 0.68 -3.25
N PHE A 36 6.33 0.33 -4.34
CA PHE A 36 5.96 0.84 -5.65
C PHE A 36 4.96 -0.10 -6.32
N ASP A 37 3.89 0.46 -6.87
CA ASP A 37 2.97 -0.25 -7.77
C ASP A 37 3.28 0.15 -9.22
N PRO A 38 3.90 -0.74 -10.02
CA PRO A 38 4.27 -0.44 -11.40
C PRO A 38 3.06 -0.30 -12.33
N SER A 39 1.89 -0.82 -11.94
CA SER A 39 0.67 -0.75 -12.77
C SER A 39 0.02 0.63 -12.71
N SER A 40 0.11 1.29 -11.55
CA SER A 40 -0.46 2.62 -11.32
C SER A 40 0.60 3.73 -11.29
N GLY A 41 1.89 3.38 -11.21
CA GLY A 41 2.97 4.34 -11.08
C GLY A 41 3.03 5.01 -9.71
N ILE A 42 2.43 4.41 -8.68
CA ILE A 42 2.27 4.99 -7.36
C ILE A 42 3.27 4.40 -6.38
N LEU A 43 3.94 5.24 -5.59
CA LEU A 43 4.70 4.82 -4.41
C LEU A 43 3.82 5.01 -3.16
N ALA A 44 3.42 3.91 -2.53
CA ALA A 44 2.76 3.92 -1.23
C ALA A 44 3.80 3.97 -0.12
N VAL A 45 3.76 4.99 0.73
CA VAL A 45 4.70 5.16 1.85
C VAL A 45 3.96 4.96 3.16
N ILE A 46 4.38 3.96 3.94
CA ILE A 46 3.79 3.61 5.23
C ILE A 46 4.64 4.24 6.34
N THR A 47 4.03 5.11 7.14
CA THR A 47 4.69 5.80 8.25
C THR A 47 4.64 4.98 9.53
N LYS A 48 5.58 5.22 10.46
CA LYS A 48 5.51 4.69 11.83
C LYS A 48 4.39 5.33 12.67
N VAL A 49 3.81 6.44 12.21
CA VAL A 49 2.71 7.12 12.88
C VAL A 49 1.43 6.30 12.69
N LYS A 50 0.91 5.78 13.80
CA LYS A 50 -0.34 5.04 13.82
C LYS A 50 -1.52 6.01 13.93
N LYS A 51 -2.57 5.72 13.18
CA LYS A 51 -3.88 6.35 13.34
C LYS A 51 -4.84 5.32 13.93
N THR A 52 -5.58 5.76 14.92
CA THR A 52 -6.69 5.01 15.46
C THR A 52 -7.88 5.10 14.50
N GLN A 53 -8.31 3.97 13.96
CA GLN A 53 -9.50 3.89 13.12
C GLN A 53 -10.51 2.90 13.69
N LEU A 54 -11.79 3.25 13.58
CA LEU A 54 -12.89 2.41 14.03
C LEU A 54 -13.33 1.51 12.88
N HIS A 55 -13.17 0.21 13.05
CA HIS A 55 -13.58 -0.78 12.06
C HIS A 55 -14.79 -1.55 12.58
N MET A 56 -15.74 -1.83 11.68
CA MET A 56 -16.83 -2.76 11.94
C MET A 56 -16.37 -4.15 11.53
N VAL A 57 -16.29 -5.07 12.48
CA VAL A 57 -15.91 -6.46 12.23
C VAL A 57 -17.00 -7.41 12.72
N PRO A 58 -17.12 -8.62 12.14
CA PRO A 58 -18.05 -9.62 12.65
C PRO A 58 -17.80 -9.91 14.13
N ARG A 59 -18.85 -9.86 14.94
CA ARG A 59 -18.80 -10.28 16.34
C ARG A 59 -18.75 -11.80 16.36
N LEU A 60 -17.77 -12.36 17.06
CA LEU A 60 -17.58 -13.80 17.19
C LEU A 60 -18.28 -14.34 18.44
N ASP A 61 -18.71 -15.59 18.39
CA ASP A 61 -19.19 -16.36 19.55
C ASP A 61 -18.01 -17.03 20.31
N GLU A 62 -18.33 -17.82 21.34
CA GLU A 62 -17.33 -18.53 22.16
C GLU A 62 -16.48 -19.54 21.37
N ASN A 63 -16.95 -19.98 20.21
CA ASN A 63 -16.23 -20.89 19.31
C ASN A 63 -15.45 -20.14 18.22
N GLY A 64 -15.43 -18.80 18.27
CA GLY A 64 -14.78 -17.97 17.26
C GLY A 64 -15.55 -17.85 15.94
N GLN A 65 -16.84 -18.23 15.90
CA GLN A 65 -17.66 -18.15 14.69
C GLN A 65 -18.46 -16.84 14.61
N PRO A 66 -18.66 -16.25 13.41
CA PRO A 66 -19.49 -15.05 13.27
C PRO A 66 -20.92 -15.25 13.77
N MET A 67 -21.36 -14.40 14.69
CA MET A 67 -22.72 -14.44 15.22
C MET A 67 -23.71 -13.95 14.15
N ARG A 68 -24.57 -14.84 13.65
CA ARG A 68 -25.62 -14.48 12.70
C ARG A 68 -26.73 -13.64 13.35
N LEU A 69 -27.27 -12.70 12.58
CA LEU A 69 -28.51 -12.01 12.94
C LEU A 69 -29.69 -12.96 12.76
N LYS A 70 -30.70 -12.89 13.64
CA LYS A 70 -31.93 -13.69 13.51
C LYS A 70 -32.74 -13.29 12.27
N VAL A 71 -32.70 -12.01 11.92
CA VAL A 71 -33.28 -11.43 10.71
C VAL A 71 -32.20 -10.54 10.09
N PRO A 72 -31.92 -10.62 8.77
CA PRO A 72 -30.96 -9.73 8.12
C PRO A 72 -31.31 -8.25 8.36
N ASN A 73 -30.30 -7.39 8.40
CA ASN A 73 -30.53 -5.96 8.48
C ASN A 73 -31.14 -5.49 7.14
N ASN A 74 -32.37 -4.96 7.18
CA ASN A 74 -33.10 -4.53 6.00
C ASN A 74 -32.49 -3.30 5.30
N GLU A 75 -31.71 -2.49 6.02
CA GLU A 75 -31.06 -1.28 5.48
C GLU A 75 -29.70 -1.58 4.87
N THR A 76 -28.92 -2.46 5.51
CA THR A 76 -27.53 -2.74 5.09
C THR A 76 -27.34 -4.09 4.39
N GLY A 77 -28.37 -4.95 4.38
CA GLY A 77 -28.32 -6.32 3.85
C GLY A 77 -27.43 -7.28 4.65
N LYS A 78 -26.85 -6.84 5.78
CA LYS A 78 -25.89 -7.64 6.54
C LYS A 78 -26.60 -8.75 7.31
N THR A 79 -25.97 -9.92 7.34
CA THR A 79 -26.51 -11.15 7.96
C THR A 79 -25.81 -11.53 9.26
N VAL A 80 -24.74 -10.81 9.63
CA VAL A 80 -23.95 -11.05 10.84
C VAL A 80 -23.98 -9.82 11.74
N LYS A 81 -23.90 -10.05 13.05
CA LYS A 81 -23.69 -8.98 14.03
C LYS A 81 -22.28 -8.45 13.84
N GLU A 82 -22.15 -7.14 13.81
CA GLU A 82 -20.86 -6.48 13.82
C GLU A 82 -20.63 -5.80 15.17
N GLN A 83 -19.37 -5.67 15.52
CA GLN A 83 -18.92 -4.87 16.65
C GLN A 83 -17.94 -3.83 16.13
N ARG A 84 -18.00 -2.64 16.73
CA ARG A 84 -17.04 -1.58 16.47
C ARG A 84 -15.81 -1.82 17.31
N ILE A 85 -14.70 -2.10 16.67
CA ILE A 85 -13.41 -2.22 17.34
C ILE A 85 -12.50 -1.06 16.96
N GLN A 86 -11.69 -0.65 17.91
CA GLN A 86 -10.66 0.34 17.72
C GLN A 86 -9.38 -0.38 17.28
N ILE A 87 -8.95 -0.17 16.04
CA ILE A 87 -7.72 -0.75 15.50
C ILE A 87 -6.71 0.37 15.29
N GLU A 88 -5.48 0.14 15.73
CA GLU A 88 -4.35 0.98 15.34
C GLU A 88 -3.83 0.52 13.97
N THR A 89 -3.96 1.37 12.97
CA THR A 89 -3.43 1.13 11.63
C THR A 89 -2.29 2.12 11.38
N PHE A 90 -1.25 1.69 10.66
CA PHE A 90 -0.22 2.62 10.21
C PHE A 90 -0.82 3.63 9.23
N SER A 91 -0.35 4.88 9.31
CA SER A 91 -0.76 5.90 8.34
C SER A 91 0.06 5.76 7.07
N GLU A 92 -0.61 5.86 5.93
CA GLU A 92 0.01 5.83 4.61
C GLU A 92 -0.32 7.09 3.81
N PHE A 93 0.57 7.44 2.89
CA PHE A 93 0.33 8.43 1.85
C PHE A 93 0.91 7.93 0.53
N TYR A 94 0.44 8.51 -0.57
CA TYR A 94 0.75 8.06 -1.92
C TYR A 94 1.48 9.16 -2.66
N ILE A 95 2.63 8.84 -3.24
CA ILE A 95 3.36 9.71 -4.15
C ILE A 95 3.09 9.21 -5.56
N THR A 96 2.58 10.09 -6.43
CA THR A 96 2.14 9.75 -7.78
C THR A 96 3.05 10.36 -8.86
N GLU A 97 3.70 11.48 -8.55
CA GLU A 97 4.58 12.15 -9.50
C GLU A 97 5.92 11.43 -9.58
N LYS A 98 6.35 11.09 -10.80
CA LYS A 98 7.57 10.30 -11.03
C LYS A 98 8.78 11.03 -10.44
N GLN A 99 8.87 12.34 -10.62
CA GLN A 99 9.99 13.13 -10.10
C GLN A 99 10.03 13.12 -8.57
N GLU A 100 8.87 13.26 -7.91
CA GLU A 100 8.78 13.22 -6.44
C GLU A 100 9.18 11.85 -5.89
N ILE A 101 8.85 10.76 -6.59
CA ILE A 101 9.31 9.41 -6.24
C ILE A 101 10.84 9.33 -6.29
N LYS A 102 11.48 9.86 -7.36
CA LYS A 102 12.94 9.89 -7.46
C LYS A 102 13.56 10.70 -6.32
N ASP A 103 12.99 11.86 -6.04
CA ASP A 103 13.49 12.76 -5.00
C ASP A 103 13.37 12.12 -3.61
N PHE A 104 12.23 11.49 -3.31
CA PHE A 104 12.03 10.74 -2.07
C PHE A 104 13.08 9.64 -1.91
N ILE A 105 13.32 8.86 -2.97
CA ILE A 105 14.31 7.79 -2.95
C ILE A 105 15.72 8.34 -2.73
N ASN A 106 16.10 9.44 -3.39
CA ASN A 106 17.42 10.05 -3.22
C ASN A 106 17.66 10.58 -1.80
N ILE A 107 16.61 11.06 -1.13
CA ILE A 107 16.69 11.57 0.24
C ILE A 107 16.88 10.44 1.25
N PHE A 108 16.12 9.34 1.10
CA PHE A 108 16.03 8.30 2.14
C PHE A 108 16.82 7.03 1.85
N ALA A 109 17.10 6.70 0.59
CA ALA A 109 17.76 5.45 0.25
C ALA A 109 19.29 5.58 0.21
N MET A 110 19.98 4.70 0.93
CA MET A 110 21.45 4.64 0.93
C MET A 110 22.05 4.18 -0.40
N ASN A 111 21.33 3.32 -1.13
CA ASN A 111 21.77 2.70 -2.39
C ASN A 111 21.08 3.32 -3.63
N ALA A 112 20.55 4.53 -3.51
CA ALA A 112 19.83 5.22 -4.60
C ALA A 112 20.65 5.29 -5.90
N GLU A 113 21.95 5.60 -5.81
CA GLU A 113 22.83 5.75 -6.97
C GLU A 113 23.05 4.44 -7.75
N GLY A 114 22.93 3.30 -7.08
CA GLY A 114 23.19 1.98 -7.67
C GLY A 114 21.93 1.26 -8.15
N PHE A 115 20.74 1.85 -7.98
CA PHE A 115 19.47 1.20 -8.27
C PHE A 115 18.72 1.93 -9.39
N ASP A 116 18.61 1.27 -10.54
CA ASP A 116 17.82 1.79 -11.67
C ASP A 116 16.33 1.64 -11.39
N ILE A 117 15.69 2.72 -10.93
CA ILE A 117 14.24 2.78 -10.72
C ILE A 117 13.44 2.95 -12.01
N ASP A 118 14.06 3.48 -13.08
CA ASP A 118 13.36 3.79 -14.32
C ASP A 118 12.86 2.51 -15.01
N GLN A 119 13.52 1.37 -14.80
CA GLN A 119 13.08 0.07 -15.31
C GLN A 119 11.69 -0.38 -14.83
N PHE A 120 11.16 0.21 -13.74
CA PHE A 120 9.88 -0.19 -13.16
C PHE A 120 8.72 0.71 -13.58
N PHE A 121 9.00 1.87 -14.16
CA PHE A 121 7.97 2.74 -14.71
C PHE A 121 7.58 2.22 -16.09
N VAL A 122 6.42 1.59 -16.18
CA VAL A 122 5.86 1.15 -17.46
C VAL A 122 4.95 2.24 -17.99
N ASP A 123 5.29 2.83 -19.13
CA ASP A 123 4.33 3.64 -19.88
C ASP A 123 3.20 2.72 -20.32
N VAL A 124 2.02 2.89 -19.73
CA VAL A 124 0.78 2.27 -20.19
C VAL A 124 0.47 2.90 -21.56
N LYS A 125 1.12 2.40 -22.62
CA LYS A 125 0.68 2.69 -23.98
C LYS A 125 -0.74 2.17 -24.07
N GLU A 126 -1.70 3.07 -24.26
CA GLU A 126 -3.09 2.71 -24.56
C GLU A 126 -3.08 1.62 -25.64
N THR A 127 -3.48 0.41 -25.26
CA THR A 127 -3.72 -0.66 -26.23
C THR A 127 -4.82 -0.18 -27.14
N LYS A 128 -4.48 0.11 -28.40
CA LYS A 128 -5.47 0.39 -29.44
C LYS A 128 -6.50 -0.74 -29.43
N VAL A 129 -7.74 -0.40 -29.10
CA VAL A 129 -8.88 -1.32 -29.18
C VAL A 129 -8.94 -1.84 -30.62
N SER A 130 -8.66 -3.13 -30.81
CA SER A 130 -8.81 -3.78 -32.09
C SER A 130 -10.26 -3.63 -32.54
N PRO A 131 -10.56 -3.17 -33.77
CA PRO A 131 -11.94 -3.02 -34.25
C PRO A 131 -12.63 -4.37 -34.53
N ILE A 132 -11.99 -5.49 -34.20
CA ILE A 132 -12.50 -6.83 -34.44
C ILE A 132 -13.22 -7.28 -33.18
N ILE A 133 -14.45 -6.80 -33.04
CA ILE A 133 -15.65 -7.45 -32.52
C ILE A 133 -16.63 -6.28 -32.28
N MET A 134 -17.42 -5.97 -33.30
CA MET A 134 -18.77 -5.46 -33.08
C MET A 134 -19.76 -6.60 -33.39
N PRO A 135 -20.88 -6.69 -32.65
CA PRO A 135 -21.86 -7.77 -32.76
C PRO A 135 -22.50 -7.91 -34.15
#